data_AF-A0A9D6G8R6-F1
#
_entry.id   AF-A0A9D6G8R6-F1
#
_cell.length_a   1.000
_cell.length_b   1.000
_cell.length_c   1.000
_cell.angle_alpha   90.00
_cell.angle_beta   90.00
_cell.angle_gamma   90.00
#
_symmetry.space_group_name_H-M   'P 1'
#
loop_
_entity.id
_entity.type
_entity.pdbx_description
1 polymer ?
#
loop_
_entity_poly.entity_id
_entity_poly.type
_entity_poly.pdbx_seq_one_letter_code
_entity_poly.pdbx_strand_id
1 'polypeptide(L)'
;MTKAPTWQAVRDHLMREKDRIVAEIRGYPPPIAGCDAQYQFLTERRHLIAQELVRLEAAQQGGAAALDDFIASSAFIDAAPVRRIRTGAGEG
;
A
#
# COMPACT_ATOMS: atom_id res chain seq x y z
N MET A 1 15.39 0.84 19.47
CA MET A 1 16.02 1.56 18.33
C MET A 1 15.39 1.06 17.05
N THR A 2 14.41 1.78 16.50
CA THR A 2 13.93 1.49 15.14
C THR A 2 15.06 1.87 14.19
N LYS A 3 15.62 0.88 13.51
CA LYS A 3 16.67 1.07 12.50
C LYS A 3 16.11 1.97 11.39
N ALA A 4 16.94 2.89 10.88
CA ALA A 4 16.55 3.71 9.74
C ALA A 4 16.08 2.82 8.58
N PRO A 5 14.98 3.17 7.89
CA PRO A 5 14.48 2.38 6.78
C PRO A 5 15.55 2.30 5.69
N THR A 6 15.70 1.12 5.08
CA THR A 6 16.60 0.90 3.95
C THR A 6 15.79 0.74 2.67
N TRP A 7 16.42 0.98 1.52
CA TRP A 7 15.82 0.72 0.19
C TRP A 7 15.22 -0.69 0.10
N GLN A 8 15.97 -1.69 0.58
CA GLN A 8 15.51 -3.07 0.58
C GLN A 8 14.28 -3.26 1.48
N ALA A 9 14.27 -2.70 2.69
CA ALA A 9 13.15 -2.83 3.61
C ALA A 9 11.87 -2.18 3.05
N VAL A 10 12.01 -1.04 2.37
CA VAL A 10 10.91 -0.35 1.69
C VAL A 10 10.40 -1.17 0.50
N ARG A 11 11.29 -1.69 -0.34
CA ARG A 11 10.93 -2.57 -1.46
C ARG A 11 10.17 -3.80 -0.97
N ASP A 12 10.69 -4.48 0.04
CA ASP A 12 10.05 -5.65 0.66
C ASP A 12 8.66 -5.33 1.19
N HIS A 13 8.46 -4.16 1.79
CA HIS A 13 7.15 -3.71 2.27
C HIS A 13 6.16 -3.52 1.12
N LEU A 14 6.54 -2.79 0.07
CA LEU A 14 5.69 -2.60 -1.12
C LEU A 14 5.39 -3.93 -1.82
N MET A 15 6.35 -4.85 -1.88
CA MET A 15 6.15 -6.18 -2.45
C MET A 15 5.14 -7.01 -1.66
N ARG A 16 5.19 -6.97 -0.31
CA ARG A 16 4.21 -7.64 0.55
C ARG A 16 2.81 -7.06 0.38
N GLU A 17 2.68 -5.74 0.34
CA GLU A 17 1.38 -5.09 0.17
C GLU A 17 0.82 -5.37 -1.24
N LYS A 18 1.67 -5.48 -2.26
CA LYS A 18 1.26 -5.89 -3.62
C LYS A 18 0.73 -7.32 -3.62
N ASP A 19 1.45 -8.23 -2.96
CA ASP A 19 1.04 -9.63 -2.86
C ASP A 19 -0.30 -9.77 -2.15
N ARG A 20 -0.49 -9.05 -1.05
CA ARG A 20 -1.77 -8.96 -0.34
C ARG A 20 -2.91 -8.49 -1.26
N ILE A 21 -2.73 -7.40 -2.00
CA ILE A 21 -3.76 -6.89 -2.93
C ILE A 21 -4.08 -7.94 -4.00
N VAL A 22 -3.06 -8.60 -4.56
CA VAL A 22 -3.26 -9.66 -5.56
C VAL A 22 -3.99 -10.87 -4.97
N ALA A 23 -3.70 -11.25 -3.73
CA ALA A 23 -4.41 -12.30 -3.03
C ALA A 23 -5.87 -11.93 -2.79
N GLU A 24 -6.17 -10.69 -2.39
CA GLU A 24 -7.53 -10.17 -2.23
C GLU A 24 -8.32 -10.18 -3.56
N ILE A 25 -7.69 -9.80 -4.67
CA ILE A 25 -8.30 -9.89 -6.01
C ILE A 25 -8.56 -11.34 -6.42
N ARG A 26 -7.62 -12.25 -6.17
CA ARG A 26 -7.74 -13.68 -6.53
C ARG A 26 -8.81 -14.40 -5.71
N GLY A 27 -8.95 -14.03 -4.44
CA GLY A 27 -9.98 -14.54 -3.55
C GLY A 27 -11.33 -13.85 -3.71
N TYR A 28 -11.45 -12.88 -4.63
CA TYR A 28 -12.66 -12.11 -4.81
C TYR A 28 -13.78 -13.00 -5.40
N PRO A 29 -14.94 -13.12 -4.74
CA PRO A 29 -16.04 -13.93 -5.24
C PRO A 29 -16.52 -13.39 -6.60
N PRO A 30 -17.08 -14.24 -7.48
CA PRO A 30 -17.61 -13.78 -8.77
C PRO A 30 -18.66 -12.69 -8.54
N PRO A 31 -18.56 -11.54 -9.24
CA PRO A 31 -19.39 -10.38 -8.95
C PRO A 31 -20.87 -10.72 -9.18
N ILE A 32 -21.67 -10.55 -8.13
CA ILE A 32 -23.13 -10.46 -8.27
C ILE A 32 -23.39 -9.14 -8.99
N ALA A 33 -24.15 -9.16 -10.09
CA ALA A 33 -24.26 -8.03 -11.00
C ALA A 33 -24.59 -6.70 -10.29
N GLY A 34 -23.70 -5.70 -10.45
CA GLY A 34 -23.90 -4.32 -10.01
C GLY A 34 -22.67 -3.71 -9.35
N CYS A 35 -21.88 -2.96 -10.14
CA CYS A 35 -20.81 -2.05 -9.71
C CYS A 35 -20.03 -2.47 -8.46
N ASP A 36 -19.10 -3.41 -8.63
CA ASP A 36 -18.25 -3.85 -7.53
C ASP A 36 -17.13 -2.82 -7.28
N ALA A 37 -17.49 -1.76 -6.55
CA ALA A 37 -16.59 -0.67 -6.18
C ALA A 37 -15.36 -1.19 -5.41
N GLN A 38 -15.48 -2.33 -4.71
CA GLN A 38 -14.38 -2.95 -4.00
C GLN A 38 -13.38 -3.60 -4.97
N TYR A 39 -13.83 -4.36 -5.96
CA TYR A 39 -12.97 -4.93 -6.99
C TYR A 39 -12.28 -3.83 -7.82
N GLN A 40 -13.02 -2.76 -8.16
CA GLN A 40 -12.44 -1.59 -8.84
C GLN A 40 -11.36 -0.93 -7.98
N PHE A 41 -11.62 -0.72 -6.69
CA PHE A 41 -10.64 -0.18 -5.74
C PHE A 41 -9.40 -1.08 -5.61
N LEU A 42 -9.57 -2.40 -5.51
CA LEU A 42 -8.46 -3.35 -5.45
C LEU A 42 -7.61 -3.32 -6.72
N THR A 43 -8.25 -3.23 -7.88
CA THR A 43 -7.56 -3.15 -9.18
C THR A 43 -6.77 -1.84 -9.32
N GLU A 44 -7.35 -0.71 -8.90
CA GLU A 44 -6.66 0.58 -8.85
C GLU A 44 -5.45 0.52 -7.89
N ARG A 45 -5.64 -0.02 -6.67
CA ARG A 45 -4.52 -0.18 -5.72
C ARG A 45 -3.40 -1.06 -6.28
N ARG A 46 -3.73 -2.11 -7.03
CA ARG A 46 -2.74 -2.95 -7.73
C ARG A 46 -1.96 -2.13 -8.77
N HIS A 47 -2.62 -1.24 -9.49
CA HIS A 47 -1.97 -0.38 -10.47
C HIS A 47 -1.04 0.63 -9.78
N LEU A 48 -1.54 1.34 -8.79
CA LEU A 48 -0.80 2.34 -8.02
C LEU A 48 0.45 1.73 -7.35
N ILE A 49 0.33 0.58 -6.68
CA ILE A 49 1.49 -0.04 -6.03
C ILE A 49 2.56 -0.52 -7.02
N ALA A 50 2.15 -0.92 -8.22
CA ALA A 50 3.09 -1.27 -9.28
C ALA A 50 3.86 -0.03 -9.77
N GLN A 51 3.18 1.11 -9.93
CA GLN A 51 3.83 2.38 -10.25
C GLN A 51 4.78 2.82 -9.14
N GLU A 52 4.40 2.62 -7.87
CA GLU A 52 5.25 2.99 -6.73
C GLU A 52 6.53 2.17 -6.63
N LEU A 53 6.49 0.89 -6.99
CA LEU A 53 7.70 0.08 -7.12
C LEU A 53 8.63 0.61 -8.21
N VAL A 54 8.09 1.03 -9.36
CA VAL A 54 8.88 1.65 -10.44
C VAL A 54 9.47 2.98 -9.98
N ARG A 55 8.68 3.81 -9.26
CA ARG A 55 9.14 5.07 -8.68
C ARG A 55 10.25 4.85 -7.66
N LEU A 56 10.15 3.81 -6.83
CA LEU A 56 11.20 3.44 -5.87
C LEU A 56 12.51 3.10 -6.58
N GLU A 57 12.45 2.29 -7.65
CA GLU A 57 13.63 1.90 -8.42
C GLU A 57 14.30 3.11 -9.09
N ALA A 58 13.51 4.06 -9.60
CA ALA A 58 14.02 5.32 -10.14
C ALA A 58 14.66 6.21 -9.06
N ALA A 59 14.02 6.30 -7.88
CA ALA A 59 14.50 7.11 -6.76
C ALA A 59 15.78 6.53 -6.11
N GLN A 60 16.04 5.22 -6.27
CA GLN A 60 17.20 4.54 -5.67
C GLN A 60 18.55 5.19 -6.06
N GLN A 61 18.62 5.83 -7.22
CA GLN A 61 19.81 6.55 -7.69
C GLN A 61 20.08 7.85 -6.90
N GLY A 62 19.09 8.37 -6.17
CA GLY A 62 19.18 9.63 -5.41
C GLY A 62 19.70 9.50 -3.98
N GLY A 63 20.02 8.29 -3.52
CA GLY A 63 20.60 8.06 -2.19
C GLY A 63 19.64 8.30 -1.02
N ALA A 64 20.17 8.49 0.19
CA ALA A 64 19.36 8.46 1.42
C ALA A 64 18.28 9.56 1.52
N ALA A 65 18.54 10.76 0.98
CA ALA A 65 17.54 11.84 0.98
C ALA A 65 16.34 11.53 0.07
N ALA A 66 16.59 10.88 -1.09
CA ALA A 66 15.54 10.44 -1.99
C ALA A 66 14.69 9.30 -1.38
N LEU A 67 15.29 8.47 -0.51
CA LEU A 67 14.56 7.45 0.23
C LEU A 67 13.58 8.09 1.22
N ASP A 68 14.02 9.12 1.94
CA ASP A 68 13.18 9.82 2.93
C ASP A 68 12.01 10.55 2.24
N ASP A 69 12.27 11.26 1.13
CA ASP A 69 11.24 11.89 0.30
C ASP A 69 10.25 10.87 -0.28
N PHE A 70 10.75 9.72 -0.74
CA PHE A 70 9.91 8.63 -1.23
C PHE A 70 8.99 8.10 -0.11
N ILE A 71 9.53 7.85 1.08
CA ILE A 71 8.77 7.36 2.23
C ILE A 71 7.70 8.38 2.63
N ALA A 72 8.05 9.66 2.69
CA ALA A 72 7.12 10.73 3.07
C ALA A 72 5.99 10.95 2.05
N SER A 73 6.20 10.60 0.78
CA SER A 73 5.24 10.80 -0.31
C SER A 73 4.56 9.53 -0.83
N SER A 74 4.89 8.36 -0.29
CA SER A 74 4.30 7.08 -0.69
C SER A 74 2.93 6.87 -0.05
N ALA A 75 1.94 6.49 -0.86
CA ALA A 75 0.59 6.20 -0.37
C ALA A 75 0.48 4.81 0.30
N PHE A 76 1.51 3.98 0.18
CA PHE A 76 1.55 2.61 0.71
C PHE A 76 2.52 2.45 1.88
N ILE A 77 3.22 3.52 2.26
CA ILE A 77 4.08 3.58 3.43
C ILE A 77 3.47 4.58 4.40
N ASP A 78 2.78 4.05 5.40
CA ASP A 78 2.16 4.86 6.44
C ASP A 78 3.25 5.27 7.44
N ALA A 79 3.60 6.55 7.46
CA ALA A 79 4.38 7.13 8.55
C ALA A 79 3.50 7.22 9.81
N ALA A 80 3.38 6.08 10.50
CA ALA A 80 2.64 5.83 11.74
C ALA A 80 1.16 5.42 11.59
N PRO A 81 0.74 4.34 12.29
CA PRO A 81 -0.50 3.64 12.05
C PRO A 81 -1.71 4.51 12.36
N VAL A 82 -2.51 4.80 11.33
CA VAL A 82 -3.85 5.39 11.52
C VAL A 82 -4.69 4.40 12.34
N ARG A 83 -4.77 4.66 13.64
CA ARG A 83 -5.64 3.97 14.61
C ARG A 83 -7.07 4.04 14.08
N ARG A 84 -7.55 2.95 13.49
CA ARG A 84 -8.96 2.78 13.13
C ARG A 84 -9.78 2.68 14.41
N ILE A 85 -10.19 3.82 14.95
CA ILE A 85 -11.32 3.85 15.88
C ILE A 85 -12.58 3.84 15.02
N ARG A 86 -12.99 2.65 14.60
CA ARG A 86 -14.40 2.38 14.37
C ARG A 86 -15.00 2.08 15.75
N THR A 87 -15.51 3.10 16.43
CA THR A 87 -16.54 2.87 17.44
C THR A 87 -17.87 3.24 16.79
N GLY A 88 -18.49 2.25 16.18
CA GLY A 88 -19.94 2.23 16.03
C GLY A 88 -20.45 1.00 16.77
N ALA A 89 -21.27 1.20 17.80
CA ALA A 89 -22.45 0.39 18.16
C ALA A 89 -22.86 0.55 19.65
N GLY A 90 -24.14 0.89 19.85
CA GLY A 90 -24.93 0.67 21.08
C GLY A 90 -24.94 1.83 22.09
N GLU A 91 -26.04 2.29 22.67
CA GLU A 91 -27.43 1.78 22.76
C GLU A 91 -28.36 2.95 23.15
N GLY A 92 -29.64 2.83 22.80
CA GLY A 92 -30.73 3.73 23.20
C GLY A 92 -32.04 3.31 22.56
#